data_AF-A0A662UZN4-F1
#
_entry.id   AF-A0A662UZN4-F1
#
_cell.length_a   1.000
_cell.length_b   1.000
_cell.length_c   1.000
_cell.angle_alpha   90.00
_cell.angle_beta   90.00
_cell.angle_gamma   90.00
#
_symmetry.space_group_name_H-M   'P 1'
#
loop_
_entity.id
_entity.type
_entity.pdbx_description
1 polymer ?
#
loop_
_entity_poly.entity_id
_entity_poly.type
_entity_poly.pdbx_seq_one_letter_code
_entity_poly.pdbx_strand_id
1 'polypeptide(L)'
;MIDLLQALTYTHTIPKEIINPIYGIQEIIAILIIASIVIYILFTNKLVKYILTVLLILISILHYTLLAIISSLENITLLPLILIETNIHGYSTITIDLGQAALIALIVMWRKKIFKTIEAIKIKFLYREIEEANKNK
;
A
#
# COMPACT_ATOMS: atom_id res chain seq x y z
N MET A 1 -37.26 -17.83 -21.45
CA MET A 1 -36.34 -18.46 -20.47
C MET A 1 -34.94 -17.86 -20.54
N ILE A 2 -34.42 -17.57 -21.75
CA ILE A 2 -33.16 -16.83 -21.97
C ILE A 2 -33.25 -15.40 -21.42
N ASP A 3 -34.37 -14.69 -21.62
CA ASP A 3 -34.55 -13.32 -21.11
C ASP A 3 -34.57 -13.22 -19.57
N LEU A 4 -35.02 -14.28 -18.87
CA LEU A 4 -35.05 -14.30 -17.41
C LEU A 4 -33.65 -14.53 -16.82
N LEU A 5 -32.83 -15.35 -17.49
CA LEU A 5 -31.41 -15.55 -17.17
C LEU A 5 -30.55 -14.32 -17.51
N GLN A 6 -30.89 -13.61 -18.59
CA GLN A 6 -30.27 -12.33 -18.93
C GLN A 6 -30.67 -11.23 -17.96
N ALA A 7 -31.94 -11.18 -17.53
CA ALA A 7 -32.40 -10.26 -16.49
C ALA A 7 -31.76 -10.57 -15.12
N LEU A 8 -31.64 -11.85 -14.74
CA LEU A 8 -30.98 -12.26 -13.49
C LEU A 8 -29.48 -11.93 -13.47
N THR A 9 -28.78 -12.05 -14.59
CA THR A 9 -27.38 -11.63 -14.72
C THR A 9 -27.24 -10.10 -14.78
N TYR A 10 -28.22 -9.38 -15.32
CA TYR A 10 -28.26 -7.91 -15.29
C TYR A 10 -28.54 -7.35 -13.89
N THR A 11 -29.29 -8.08 -13.04
CA THR A 11 -29.64 -7.66 -11.67
C THR A 11 -28.53 -7.82 -10.63
N HIS A 12 -27.39 -8.39 -11.00
CA HIS A 12 -26.20 -8.41 -10.15
C HIS A 12 -25.10 -7.46 -10.64
N THR A 13 -25.45 -6.49 -11.48
CA THR A 13 -24.56 -5.38 -11.80
C THR A 13 -24.59 -4.39 -10.64
N ILE A 14 -23.45 -4.22 -9.96
CA ILE A 14 -23.31 -3.19 -8.94
C ILE A 14 -23.49 -1.84 -9.64
N PRO A 15 -24.34 -0.93 -9.13
CA PRO A 15 -24.62 0.32 -9.80
C PRO A 15 -23.33 1.11 -10.06
N LYS A 16 -23.09 1.50 -11.31
CA LYS A 16 -21.93 2.32 -11.70
C LYS A 16 -21.83 3.62 -10.89
N GLU A 17 -22.97 4.12 -10.42
CA GLU A 17 -23.10 5.30 -9.56
C GLU A 17 -22.38 5.14 -8.21
N ILE A 18 -22.24 3.91 -7.71
CA ILE A 18 -21.55 3.59 -6.44
C ILE A 18 -20.06 3.32 -6.70
N ILE A 19 -19.72 2.66 -7.80
CA ILE A 19 -18.35 2.24 -8.12
C ILE A 19 -17.49 3.43 -8.61
N ASN A 20 -18.01 4.23 -9.54
CA ASN A 20 -17.26 5.33 -10.15
C ASN A 20 -16.65 6.34 -9.16
N PRO A 21 -17.35 6.81 -8.10
CA PRO A 21 -16.75 7.75 -7.15
C PRO A 21 -15.62 7.12 -6.34
N ILE A 22 -15.69 5.83 -6.01
CA ILE A 22 -14.65 5.13 -5.25
C ILE A 22 -13.36 5.05 -6.07
N TYR A 23 -13.47 4.65 -7.34
CA TYR A 23 -12.33 4.64 -8.27
C TYR A 23 -11.76 6.04 -8.54
N GLY A 24 -12.61 7.07 -8.60
CA GLY A 24 -12.15 8.46 -8.72
C GLY A 24 -11.32 8.93 -7.51
N ILE A 25 -11.73 8.55 -6.29
CA ILE A 25 -10.93 8.84 -5.07
C ILE A 25 -9.61 8.05 -5.10
N GLN A 26 -9.63 6.80 -5.55
CA GLN A 26 -8.43 5.97 -5.67
C GLN A 26 -7.42 6.56 -6.66
N GLU A 27 -7.88 7.15 -7.77
CA GLU A 27 -7.03 7.87 -8.72
C GLU A 27 -6.39 9.13 -8.10
N ILE A 28 -7.16 9.92 -7.34
CA ILE A 28 -6.61 11.08 -6.63
C ILE A 28 -5.52 10.65 -5.63
N ILE A 29 -5.76 9.57 -4.88
CA ILE A 29 -4.79 8.99 -3.96
C ILE A 29 -3.52 8.55 -4.68
N ALA A 30 -3.66 7.88 -5.81
CA ALA A 30 -2.54 7.47 -6.66
C ALA A 30 -1.68 8.68 -7.07
N ILE A 31 -2.30 9.75 -7.53
CA ILE A 31 -1.62 11.00 -7.91
C ILE A 31 -0.88 11.59 -6.71
N LEU A 32 -1.50 11.63 -5.52
CA LEU A 32 -0.88 12.17 -4.30
C LEU A 32 0.33 11.34 -3.85
N ILE A 33 0.30 10.01 -3.99
CA ILE A 33 1.44 9.14 -3.71
C ILE A 33 2.59 9.49 -4.65
N ILE A 34 2.33 9.54 -5.95
CA ILE A 34 3.35 9.85 -6.97
C ILE A 34 3.95 11.24 -6.73
N ALA A 35 3.10 12.25 -6.49
CA ALA A 35 3.53 13.61 -6.18
C ALA A 35 4.42 13.65 -4.93
N SER A 36 4.04 12.93 -3.87
CA SER A 36 4.83 12.84 -2.63
C SER A 36 6.22 12.24 -2.88
N ILE A 37 6.32 11.22 -3.72
CA ILE A 37 7.60 10.60 -4.11
C ILE A 37 8.46 11.59 -4.90
N VAL A 38 7.87 12.30 -5.87
CA VAL A 38 8.57 13.32 -6.66
C VAL A 38 9.09 14.45 -5.76
N ILE A 39 8.27 14.95 -4.84
CA ILE A 39 8.68 15.99 -3.87
C ILE A 39 9.84 15.48 -3.02
N TYR A 40 9.81 14.23 -2.55
CA TYR A 40 10.93 13.66 -1.79
C TYR A 40 12.24 13.62 -2.60
N ILE A 41 12.16 13.31 -3.90
CA ILE A 41 13.34 13.28 -4.78
C ILE A 41 13.91 14.70 -4.95
N LEU A 42 13.05 15.70 -5.11
CA LEU A 42 13.45 17.09 -5.33
C LEU A 42 13.94 17.81 -4.07
N PHE A 43 13.37 17.50 -2.90
CA PHE A 43 13.63 18.19 -1.65
C PHE A 43 14.29 17.27 -0.62
N THR A 44 15.52 17.60 -0.21
CA THR A 44 16.28 16.82 0.79
C THR A 44 16.15 17.35 2.22
N ASN A 45 15.25 18.31 2.47
CA ASN A 45 15.04 18.92 3.78
C ASN A 45 14.47 17.90 4.79
N LYS A 46 15.04 17.88 6.01
CA LYS A 46 14.56 17.04 7.12
C LYS A 46 13.08 17.27 7.42
N LEU A 47 12.62 18.52 7.43
CA LEU A 47 11.23 18.86 7.73
C LEU A 47 10.29 18.26 6.68
N VAL A 48 10.61 18.45 5.39
CA VAL A 48 9.87 17.86 4.27
C VAL A 48 9.80 16.35 4.40
N LYS A 49 10.91 15.70 4.73
CA LYS A 49 10.94 14.26 4.98
C LYS A 49 9.95 13.80 6.06
N TYR A 50 9.86 14.52 7.18
CA TYR A 50 8.90 14.20 8.24
C TYR A 50 7.45 14.42 7.80
N ILE A 51 7.16 15.54 7.13
CA ILE A 51 5.81 15.81 6.58
C ILE A 51 5.40 14.70 5.61
N LEU A 52 6.26 14.39 4.63
CA LEU A 52 5.99 13.34 3.64
C LEU A 52 5.83 11.97 4.28
N THR A 53 6.52 11.70 5.39
CA THR A 53 6.34 10.45 6.13
C THR A 53 4.91 10.32 6.67
N VAL A 54 4.43 11.35 7.38
CA VAL A 54 3.06 11.37 7.92
C VAL A 54 2.04 11.31 6.78
N LEU A 55 2.25 12.11 5.73
CA LEU A 55 1.36 12.16 4.58
C LEU A 55 1.26 10.81 3.86
N LEU A 56 2.38 10.17 3.53
CA LEU A 56 2.39 8.86 2.87
C LEU A 56 1.73 7.78 3.74
N ILE A 57 1.94 7.79 5.06
CA ILE A 57 1.26 6.85 5.97
C ILE A 57 -0.27 7.03 5.90
N LEU A 58 -0.75 8.27 6.02
CA LEU A 58 -2.19 8.55 5.99
C LEU A 58 -2.81 8.18 4.63
N ILE A 59 -2.12 8.51 3.53
CA ILE A 59 -2.59 8.17 2.19
C ILE A 59 -2.59 6.66 1.97
N SER A 60 -1.57 5.92 2.43
CA SER A 60 -1.54 4.45 2.36
C SER A 60 -2.69 3.83 3.15
N ILE A 61 -3.01 4.34 4.35
CA ILE A 61 -4.16 3.87 5.13
C ILE A 61 -5.45 4.09 4.35
N LEU A 62 -5.62 5.28 3.76
CA LEU A 62 -6.81 5.60 2.98
C LEU A 62 -6.93 4.71 1.73
N HIS A 63 -5.83 4.48 1.02
CA HIS A 63 -5.75 3.58 -0.14
C HIS A 63 -6.26 2.18 0.20
N TYR A 64 -5.71 1.57 1.25
CA TYR A 64 -6.13 0.22 1.64
C TYR A 64 -7.53 0.16 2.25
N THR A 65 -8.00 1.27 2.84
CA THR A 65 -9.40 1.37 3.29
C THR A 65 -10.36 1.35 2.10
N LEU A 66 -10.07 2.12 1.04
CA LEU A 66 -10.88 2.10 -0.18
C LEU A 66 -10.79 0.75 -0.89
N LEU A 67 -9.61 0.16 -0.94
CA LEU A 67 -9.45 -1.16 -1.53
C LEU A 67 -10.28 -2.22 -0.79
N ALA A 68 -10.36 -2.14 0.54
CA ALA A 68 -11.25 -3.00 1.33
C ALA A 68 -12.72 -2.80 0.96
N ILE A 69 -13.15 -1.56 0.69
CA ILE A 69 -14.50 -1.27 0.20
C ILE A 69 -14.72 -1.88 -1.18
N ILE A 70 -13.78 -1.70 -2.12
CA ILE A 70 -13.87 -2.30 -3.47
C ILE A 70 -13.89 -3.83 -3.38
N SER A 71 -13.19 -4.43 -2.41
CA SER A 71 -13.18 -5.89 -2.24
C SER A 71 -14.54 -6.49 -1.86
N SER A 72 -15.48 -5.65 -1.39
CA SER A 72 -16.88 -6.07 -1.18
C SER A 72 -17.71 -6.10 -2.47
N LEU A 73 -17.17 -5.53 -3.55
CA LEU A 73 -17.83 -5.35 -4.85
C LEU A 73 -17.16 -6.20 -5.94
N GLU A 74 -15.83 -6.34 -5.88
CA GLU A 74 -15.01 -7.06 -6.85
C GLU A 74 -14.04 -8.01 -6.16
N ASN A 75 -13.59 -9.06 -6.87
CA ASN A 75 -12.57 -9.94 -6.32
C ASN A 75 -11.20 -9.30 -6.49
N ILE A 76 -10.56 -8.98 -5.37
CA ILE A 76 -9.25 -8.33 -5.33
C ILE A 76 -8.19 -9.30 -4.84
N THR A 77 -7.15 -9.50 -5.64
CA THR A 77 -5.95 -10.23 -5.25
C THR A 77 -4.79 -9.26 -5.10
N LEU A 78 -4.22 -9.21 -3.89
CA LEU A 78 -3.05 -8.42 -3.54
C LEU A 78 -1.78 -9.27 -3.63
N LEU A 79 -0.86 -8.84 -4.49
CA LEU A 79 0.51 -9.33 -4.58
C LEU A 79 1.48 -8.20 -4.19
N PRO A 80 2.75 -8.48 -3.86
CA PRO A 80 3.66 -7.48 -3.26
C PRO A 80 3.82 -6.15 -3.99
N LEU A 81 3.59 -6.10 -5.31
CA LEU A 81 3.58 -4.86 -6.09
C LEU A 81 2.44 -4.80 -7.12
N ILE A 82 1.58 -5.80 -7.12
CA ILE A 82 0.60 -6.01 -8.18
C ILE A 82 -0.75 -6.16 -7.52
N LEU A 83 -1.73 -5.46 -8.08
CA LEU A 83 -3.13 -5.56 -7.74
C LEU A 83 -3.86 -6.20 -8.92
N ILE A 84 -4.64 -7.23 -8.65
CA ILE A 84 -5.49 -7.86 -9.66
C ILE A 84 -6.94 -7.69 -9.22
N GLU A 85 -7.72 -6.98 -10.03
CA GLU A 85 -9.14 -6.73 -9.81
C GLU A 85 -9.93 -7.54 -10.83
N THR A 86 -10.81 -8.43 -10.37
CA THR A 86 -11.65 -9.25 -11.25
C THR A 86 -13.12 -8.96 -10.98
N ASN A 87 -13.81 -8.50 -12.00
CA ASN A 87 -15.23 -8.17 -11.90
C ASN A 87 -16.13 -9.42 -12.01
N ILE A 88 -17.41 -9.22 -11.72
CA ILE A 88 -18.47 -10.26 -11.79
C ILE A 88 -18.63 -10.91 -13.18
N HIS A 89 -18.13 -10.26 -14.24
CA HIS A 89 -18.21 -10.75 -15.61
C HIS A 89 -16.93 -11.50 -16.04
N GLY A 90 -15.98 -11.68 -15.12
CA GLY A 90 -14.72 -12.40 -15.36
C GLY A 90 -13.64 -11.59 -16.08
N TYR A 91 -13.82 -10.27 -16.25
CA TYR A 91 -12.75 -9.41 -16.72
C TYR A 91 -11.81 -9.08 -15.57
N SER A 92 -10.51 -9.27 -15.79
CA SER A 92 -9.47 -8.95 -14.83
C SER A 92 -8.61 -7.79 -15.31
N THR A 93 -8.34 -6.84 -14.42
CA THR A 93 -7.37 -5.76 -14.63
C THR A 93 -6.19 -5.98 -13.71
N ILE A 94 -4.98 -5.77 -14.24
CA ILE A 94 -3.73 -5.87 -13.48
C ILE A 94 -3.14 -4.48 -13.39
N THR A 95 -2.93 -3.99 -12.17
CA THR A 95 -2.38 -2.66 -11.89
C THR A 95 -1.25 -2.74 -10.87
N ILE A 96 -0.48 -1.65 -10.74
CA ILE A 96 0.58 -1.53 -9.73
C ILE A 96 -0.07 -1.16 -8.40
N ASP A 97 0.29 -1.84 -7.31
CA ASP A 97 -0.14 -1.43 -5.97
C ASP A 97 0.67 -0.20 -5.51
N LEU A 98 0.09 0.97 -5.70
CA LEU A 98 0.70 2.24 -5.29
C LEU A 98 0.78 2.39 -3.76
N GLY A 99 -0.04 1.67 -3.00
CA GLY A 99 0.10 1.56 -1.55
C GLY A 99 1.44 0.91 -1.16
N GLN A 100 1.83 -0.16 -1.86
CA GLN A 100 3.15 -0.79 -1.67
C GLN A 100 4.29 0.10 -2.17
N ALA A 101 4.08 0.80 -3.29
CA ALA A 101 5.06 1.78 -3.77
C ALA A 101 5.31 2.89 -2.72
N ALA A 102 4.28 3.37 -2.03
CA ALA A 102 4.40 4.32 -0.93
C ALA A 102 5.18 3.73 0.27
N LEU A 103 4.92 2.47 0.64
CA LEU A 103 5.67 1.78 1.69
C LEU A 103 7.16 1.63 1.34
N ILE A 104 7.46 1.25 0.09
CA ILE A 104 8.85 1.18 -0.40
C ILE A 104 9.49 2.56 -0.34
N ALA A 105 8.78 3.62 -0.76
CA ALA A 105 9.29 4.98 -0.68
C ALA A 105 9.61 5.38 0.76
N LEU A 106 8.78 5.03 1.75
CA LEU A 106 9.05 5.24 3.16
C LEU A 106 10.31 4.51 3.63
N ILE A 107 10.48 3.24 3.27
CA ILE A 107 11.69 2.47 3.61
C ILE A 107 12.93 3.14 3.00
N VAL A 108 12.90 3.46 1.71
CA VAL A 108 14.00 4.13 0.99
C VAL A 108 14.32 5.49 1.60
N MET A 109 13.29 6.23 2.01
CA MET A 109 13.40 7.52 2.68
C MET A 109 14.11 7.41 4.02
N TRP A 110 13.85 6.36 4.79
CA TRP A 110 14.42 6.13 6.12
C TRP A 110 15.63 5.20 6.17
N ARG A 111 16.07 4.65 5.03
CA ARG A 111 17.12 3.62 4.92
C ARG A 111 18.34 3.85 5.81
N LYS A 112 18.92 5.05 5.81
CA LYS A 112 20.13 5.35 6.60
C LYS A 112 19.91 5.20 8.11
N LYS A 113 18.73 5.59 8.61
CA LYS A 113 18.39 5.45 10.03
C LYS A 113 18.06 3.99 10.35
N ILE A 114 17.34 3.30 9.48
CA ILE A 114 17.01 1.88 9.62
C ILE A 114 18.30 1.04 9.74
N PHE A 115 19.26 1.21 8.82
CA PHE A 115 20.53 0.48 8.87
C PHE A 115 21.31 0.73 10.16
N LYS A 116 21.42 1.99 10.60
CA LYS A 116 22.09 2.34 11.86
C LYS A 116 21.43 1.70 13.08
N THR A 117 20.10 1.68 13.12
CA THR A 117 19.35 1.05 14.21
C THR A 117 19.59 -0.46 14.23
N ILE A 118 19.57 -1.12 13.07
CA ILE A 118 19.83 -2.57 12.96
C ILE A 118 21.24 -2.90 13.42
N GLU A 119 22.24 -2.12 13.00
CA GLU A 119 23.63 -2.30 13.40
C GLU A 119 23.81 -2.17 14.92
N ALA A 120 23.21 -1.14 15.53
CA ALA A 120 23.25 -0.94 16.97
C ALA A 120 22.60 -2.11 17.74
N ILE A 121 21.49 -2.65 17.25
CA ILE A 121 20.83 -3.82 17.84
C ILE A 121 21.73 -5.05 17.76
N LYS A 122 22.37 -5.30 16.61
CA LYS A 122 23.28 -6.44 16.41
C LYS A 122 24.46 -6.38 17.37
N ILE A 123 25.08 -5.22 17.53
CA ILE A 123 26.20 -5.02 18.48
C ILE A 123 25.75 -5.30 19.91
N LYS A 124 24.60 -4.76 20.33
CA LYS A 124 24.07 -4.99 21.68
C LYS A 124 23.80 -6.47 21.95
N PHE A 125 23.32 -7.22 20.96
CA PHE A 125 23.09 -8.65 21.08
C PHE A 125 24.40 -9.43 21.25
N LEU A 126 25.42 -9.14 20.44
CA LEU A 126 26.75 -9.75 20.55
C LEU A 126 27.39 -9.53 21.93
N TYR A 127 27.29 -8.31 22.48
CA TYR A 127 27.81 -8.04 23.83
C TYR A 127 27.10 -8.87 24.91
N ARG A 128 25.79 -9.08 24.78
CA ARG A 128 25.02 -9.88 25.74
C ARG A 128 25.45 -11.35 25.71
N GLU A 129 25.64 -11.93 24.52
CA GLU A 129 26.11 -13.32 24.38
C GLU A 129 27.50 -13.53 24.99
N ILE A 130 28.42 -12.56 24.81
CA ILE A 130 29.75 -12.62 25.41
C ILE A 130 29.67 -12.55 26.95
N GLU A 131 28.81 -11.70 27.49
CA GLU A 131 28.63 -11.58 28.94
C GLU A 131 28.05 -12.86 29.56
N GLU A 132 27.05 -13.47 28.91
CA GLU A 132 26.47 -14.76 29.34
C GLU A 132 27.49 -15.90 29.24
N ALA A 133 28.31 -15.94 28.19
CA ALA A 133 29.37 -16.93 28.03
C ALA A 133 30.47 -16.82 29.10
N ASN A 134 30.77 -15.60 29.56
CA ASN A 134 31.77 -15.36 30.61
C ASN A 134 31.24 -15.63 32.03
N LYS A 135 29.94 -15.55 32.28
CA LYS A 135 29.33 -15.93 33.57
C LYS A 135 29.24 -17.44 33.79
N ASN A 136 29.28 -18.22 32.71
CA ASN A 136 29.20 -19.68 32.73
C ASN A 136 30.58 -20.38 32.71
N LYS A 137 31.68 -19.61 32.80
CA LYS A 137 33.06 -20.09 32.96
C LYS A 137 33.55 -19.81 34.37
#